data_AF-A0A1A2PDY0-F1
#
_entry.id   AF-A0A1A2PDY0-F1
#
_cell.length_a   1.000
_cell.length_b   1.000
_cell.length_c   1.000
_cell.angle_alpha   90.00
_cell.angle_beta   90.00
_cell.angle_gamma   90.00
#
_symmetry.space_group_name_H-M   'P 1'
#
loop_
_entity.id
_entity.type
_entity.pdbx_description
1 polymer ?
#
loop_
_entity_poly.entity_id
_entity_poly.type
_entity_poly.pdbx_seq_one_letter_code
_entity_poly.pdbx_strand_id
1 'polypeptide(L)' 'MRIAASSLVMSAGLGLIGVGAAALAEAQPAPLPDYHWCPGQFWDPGWGGNWDQGRCHDDHFRDGEPRDRGHWH' A
#
# COMPACT_ATOMS: atom_id res chain seq x y z
N MET A 1 28.95 16.12 70.91
CA MET A 1 29.04 15.93 69.44
C MET A 1 28.11 14.81 69.00
N ARG A 2 26.89 15.14 68.56
CA ARG A 2 25.95 14.22 67.88
C ARG A 2 25.01 15.07 67.04
N ILE A 3 25.03 14.89 65.74
CA ILE A 3 23.92 14.87 64.78
C ILE A 3 24.62 14.64 63.44
N ALA A 4 24.65 13.39 62.99
CA ALA A 4 25.05 13.05 61.63
C ALA A 4 23.84 13.32 60.73
N ALA A 5 23.90 14.40 59.96
CA ALA A 5 22.95 14.66 58.89
C ALA A 5 23.41 13.90 57.65
N SER A 6 22.58 13.02 57.11
CA SER A 6 22.83 12.41 55.81
C SER A 6 21.49 12.24 55.10
N SER A 7 21.14 13.26 54.33
CA SER A 7 19.98 13.28 53.44
C SER A 7 20.25 12.31 52.28
N LEU A 8 19.48 11.22 52.17
CA LEU A 8 19.50 10.39 50.96
C LEU A 8 18.68 11.07 49.85
N VAL A 9 19.36 11.45 48.77
CA VAL A 9 18.74 11.92 47.52
C VAL A 9 18.42 10.69 46.68
N MET A 10 17.14 10.37 46.49
CA MET A 10 16.73 9.36 45.51
C MET A 10 16.70 10.00 44.12
N SER A 11 17.65 9.60 43.28
CA SER A 11 17.83 10.02 41.89
C SER A 11 16.67 9.58 40.99
N ALA A 12 16.25 10.50 40.13
CA ALA A 12 15.08 10.45 39.25
C ALA A 12 15.18 9.42 38.11
N GLY A 13 14.00 9.07 37.59
CA GLY A 13 13.73 7.92 36.74
C GLY A 13 14.26 7.96 35.30
N LEU A 14 14.47 6.76 34.77
CA LEU A 14 14.76 6.50 33.37
C LEU A 14 13.45 6.09 32.66
N GLY A 15 12.80 7.05 32.00
CA GLY A 15 11.70 6.79 31.07
C GLY A 15 12.25 6.62 29.66
N LEU A 16 12.03 5.45 29.05
CA LEU A 16 12.38 5.19 27.65
C LEU A 16 11.49 6.03 26.72
N ILE A 17 12.06 7.01 26.03
CA ILE A 17 11.38 7.78 24.98
C ILE A 17 11.48 6.97 23.68
N GLY A 18 10.45 6.18 23.39
CA GLY A 18 10.31 5.50 22.10
C GLY A 18 9.63 6.42 21.10
N VAL A 19 10.38 7.04 20.19
CA VAL A 19 9.80 7.70 19.00
C VAL A 19 9.87 6.71 17.84
N GLY A 20 8.74 6.08 17.52
CA GLY A 20 8.60 5.27 16.31
C GLY A 20 8.43 6.18 15.11
N ALA A 21 9.43 6.21 14.22
CA ALA A 21 9.25 6.83 12.90
C ALA A 21 8.29 5.95 12.09
N ALA A 22 7.13 6.50 11.71
CA ALA A 22 6.25 5.86 10.75
C ALA A 22 6.93 5.89 9.37
N ALA A 23 7.39 4.73 8.90
CA ALA A 23 7.83 4.61 7.52
C ALA A 23 6.59 4.68 6.61
N LEU A 24 6.49 5.72 5.80
CA LEU A 24 5.52 5.79 4.71
C LEU A 24 6.06 4.95 3.56
N ALA A 25 5.45 3.79 3.31
CA ALA A 25 5.68 3.02 2.10
C ALA A 25 4.81 3.60 0.98
N GLU A 26 5.40 4.45 0.14
CA GLU A 26 4.73 4.90 -1.08
C GLU A 26 4.89 3.82 -2.17
N ALA A 27 3.78 3.19 -2.55
CA ALA A 27 3.77 2.29 -3.71
C ALA A 27 3.79 3.14 -4.98
N GLN A 28 4.76 2.90 -5.86
CA GLN A 28 4.76 3.51 -7.19
C GLN A 28 3.54 3.01 -7.98
N PRO A 29 2.94 3.87 -8.83
CA PRO A 29 1.88 3.43 -9.73
C PRO A 29 2.37 2.24 -10.56
N ALA A 30 1.54 1.20 -10.69
CA ALA A 30 1.82 0.14 -11.64
C ALA A 30 1.89 0.74 -13.06
N PRO A 31 2.67 0.14 -13.98
CA PRO A 31 2.58 0.47 -15.39
C PRO A 31 1.12 0.38 -15.85
N LEU A 32 0.72 1.30 -16.74
CA LEU A 32 -0.61 1.21 -17.35
C LEU A 32 -0.72 -0.06 -18.21
N PRO A 33 -1.91 -0.65 -18.31
CA PRO A 33 -2.14 -1.85 -19.10
C PRO A 33 -1.85 -1.66 -20.58
N ASP A 34 -1.40 -2.72 -21.25
CA ASP A 34 -1.03 -2.70 -22.68
C ASP A 34 -2.26 -2.55 -23.61
N TYR A 35 -3.44 -2.96 -23.14
CA TYR A 35 -4.70 -2.84 -23.86
C TYR A 35 -5.86 -2.52 -22.92
N HIS A 36 -7.01 -2.16 -23.48
CA HIS A 36 -8.27 -2.09 -22.77
C HIS A 36 -9.39 -2.45 -23.75
N TRP A 37 -10.31 -3.32 -23.35
CA TRP A 37 -11.39 -3.80 -24.22
C TRP A 37 -12.72 -3.94 -23.48
N CYS A 38 -13.82 -3.60 -24.16
CA CYS A 38 -15.19 -3.80 -23.69
C CYS A 38 -16.06 -4.56 -24.69
N PRO A 39 -17.16 -5.20 -24.23
CA PRO A 39 -18.14 -5.84 -25.11
C PRO A 39 -18.64 -4.90 -26.22
N GLY A 40 -18.57 -5.38 -27.47
CA GLY A 40 -18.94 -4.62 -28.66
C GLY A 40 -17.81 -3.83 -29.30
N GLN A 41 -16.65 -3.69 -28.65
CA GLN A 41 -15.45 -3.17 -29.29
C GLN A 41 -14.73 -4.24 -30.12
N PHE A 42 -13.92 -3.81 -31.10
CA PHE A 42 -13.05 -4.72 -31.84
C PHE A 42 -11.99 -5.31 -30.90
N TRP A 43 -11.82 -6.63 -30.94
CA TRP A 43 -10.76 -7.32 -30.22
C TRP A 43 -9.53 -7.47 -31.12
N ASP A 44 -8.40 -6.86 -30.75
CA ASP A 44 -7.15 -7.05 -31.47
C ASP A 44 -6.60 -8.47 -31.22
N PRO A 45 -6.45 -9.31 -32.26
CA PRO A 45 -5.88 -10.65 -32.10
C PRO A 45 -4.45 -10.66 -31.53
N GLY A 46 -3.71 -9.54 -31.63
CA GLY A 46 -2.38 -9.37 -31.06
C GLY A 46 -2.34 -9.45 -29.53
N TRP A 47 -3.46 -9.20 -28.85
CA TRP A 47 -3.58 -9.33 -27.39
C TRP A 47 -3.80 -10.79 -26.93
N GLY A 48 -3.99 -11.72 -27.88
CA GLY A 48 -4.23 -13.12 -27.61
C GLY A 48 -5.73 -13.48 -27.59
N GLY A 49 -6.09 -14.47 -26.77
CA GLY A 49 -7.47 -14.93 -26.64
C GLY A 49 -8.31 -14.03 -25.74
N ASN A 50 -9.47 -13.58 -26.21
CA ASN A 50 -10.41 -12.80 -25.39
C ASN A 50 -11.01 -13.67 -24.28
N TRP A 51 -10.47 -13.53 -23.07
CA TRP A 51 -10.72 -14.41 -21.92
C TRP A 51 -12.01 -14.09 -21.17
N ASP A 52 -12.54 -12.86 -21.29
CA ASP A 52 -13.82 -12.45 -20.70
C ASP A 52 -14.60 -11.53 -21.64
N GLN A 53 -15.20 -12.15 -22.66
CA GLN A 53 -15.97 -11.47 -23.70
C GLN A 53 -17.23 -10.74 -23.17
N GLY A 54 -17.63 -10.99 -21.91
CA GLY A 54 -18.84 -10.44 -21.32
C GLY A 54 -18.64 -9.16 -20.52
N ARG A 55 -17.40 -8.76 -20.22
CA ARG A 55 -17.10 -7.58 -19.40
C ARG A 55 -15.90 -6.81 -19.93
N CYS A 56 -15.89 -5.52 -19.60
CA CYS A 56 -14.72 -4.70 -19.83
C CYS A 56 -13.53 -5.21 -18.99
N HIS A 57 -12.36 -5.24 -19.62
CA HIS A 57 -11.16 -5.77 -19.01
C HIS A 57 -9.88 -5.35 -19.74
N ASP A 58 -8.76 -5.45 -19.02
CA ASP A 58 -7.39 -5.35 -19.52
C ASP A 58 -6.47 -6.32 -18.76
N ASP A 59 -5.36 -6.79 -19.35
CA ASP A 59 -4.29 -7.56 -18.68
C ASP A 59 -4.72 -8.64 -17.64
N HIS A 60 -5.88 -9.30 -17.83
CA HIS A 60 -6.51 -10.24 -16.88
C HIS A 60 -7.16 -9.65 -15.61
N PHE A 61 -7.42 -8.36 -15.62
CA PHE A 61 -8.17 -7.60 -14.64
C PHE A 61 -9.49 -7.13 -15.24
N ARG A 62 -10.56 -7.23 -14.45
CA ARG A 62 -11.87 -6.73 -14.86
C ARG A 62 -12.04 -5.34 -14.30
N ASP A 63 -12.60 -4.47 -15.11
CA ASP A 63 -12.97 -3.12 -14.70
C ASP A 63 -13.84 -3.15 -13.44
N GLY A 64 -13.47 -2.30 -12.48
CA GLY A 64 -14.24 -2.09 -11.25
C GLY A 64 -14.08 -3.19 -10.20
N GLU A 65 -13.18 -4.16 -10.40
CA GLU A 65 -12.78 -5.08 -9.32
C GLU A 65 -11.83 -4.37 -8.33
N PRO A 66 -11.86 -4.69 -7.02
CA PRO A 66 -10.95 -4.06 -6.06
C PRO A 66 -9.45 -4.25 -6.33
N ARG A 67 -9.10 -5.27 -7.12
CA ARG A 67 -7.72 -5.58 -7.55
C ARG A 67 -7.26 -4.81 -8.79
N ASP A 68 -8.18 -4.07 -9.41
CA ASP A 68 -8.02 -3.36 -10.68
C ASP A 68 -7.48 -1.93 -10.50
N ARG A 69 -7.15 -1.50 -9.27
CA ARG A 69 -6.87 -0.08 -8.92
C ARG A 69 -5.71 0.58 -9.68
N GLY A 70 -4.90 -0.19 -10.41
CA GLY A 70 -3.80 0.29 -11.25
C GLY A 70 -4.04 0.13 -12.75
N HIS A 71 -5.26 -0.23 -13.13
CA HIS A 71 -5.66 -0.64 -14.47
C HIS A 71 -6.75 0.31 -15.02
N TRP A 72 -7.25 0.07 -16.23
CA TRP A 72 -8.25 0.94 -16.85
C TRP A 72 -9.63 0.74 -16.19
N HIS A 73 -10.45 1.79 -16.17
CA HIS A 73 -11.77 1.83 -15.50
C HIS A 73 -12.82 2.52 -16.35
#